data_AF-A0A5C5YQV0-F1
#
_entry.id   AF-A0A5C5YQV0-F1
#
_cell.length_a   1.000
_cell.length_b   1.000
_cell.length_c   1.000
_cell.angle_alpha   90.00
_cell.angle_beta   90.00
_cell.angle_gamma   90.00
#
_symmetry.space_group_name_H-M   'P 1'
#
loop_
_entity.id
_entity.type
_entity.pdbx_description
1 polymer ?
#
loop_
_entity_poly.entity_id
_entity_poly.type
_entity_poly.pdbx_seq_one_letter_code
_entity_poly.pdbx_strand_id
1 'polypeptide(L)' 'MRSSSIQTASAPESVVPHGAPSWVTAELLEDTLNTWQPRYAHSLTVDDALEILLTVARLFDHLEHREQSDDEELSGPR' A
#
# COMPACT_ATOMS: atom_id res chain seq x y z
N MET A 1 -0.64 37.63 22.36
CA MET A 1 -0.33 36.47 23.22
C MET A 1 -1.36 35.37 22.99
N ARG A 2 -1.07 34.39 22.12
CA ARG A 2 -1.59 33.02 22.22
C ARG A 2 -0.52 32.12 21.58
N SER A 3 0.43 31.69 22.40
CA SER A 3 1.39 30.65 22.05
C SER A 3 0.62 29.33 21.97
N SER A 4 0.36 28.83 20.77
CA SER A 4 -0.11 27.47 20.60
C SER A 4 1.10 26.55 20.70
N SER A 5 1.25 25.91 21.86
CA SER A 5 2.16 24.78 22.04
C SER A 5 1.70 23.68 21.09
N ILE A 6 2.50 23.40 20.05
CA ILE A 6 2.31 22.18 19.27
C ILE A 6 2.84 21.06 20.16
N GLN A 7 1.90 20.37 20.80
CA GLN A 7 2.17 19.14 21.51
C GLN A 7 2.70 18.14 20.49
N THR A 8 4.01 17.88 20.53
CA THR A 8 4.64 16.80 19.77
C THR A 8 4.08 15.48 20.30
N ALA A 9 2.98 15.01 19.70
CA ALA A 9 2.55 13.65 19.87
C ALA A 9 3.65 12.76 19.28
N SER A 10 4.29 11.97 20.14
CA SER A 10 5.23 10.93 19.76
C SER A 10 4.51 9.97 18.81
N ALA A 11 4.75 10.09 17.50
CA ALA A 11 4.32 9.08 16.54
C ALA A 11 4.99 7.75 16.95
N PRO A 12 4.27 6.62 16.99
CA PRO A 12 4.92 5.33 17.14
C PRO A 12 5.85 5.16 15.93
N GLU A 13 7.13 4.88 16.18
CA GLU A 13 8.05 4.46 15.13
C GLU A 13 7.40 3.28 14.39
N SER A 14 6.86 3.51 13.20
CA SER A 14 6.22 2.48 12.39
C SER A 14 7.33 1.55 11.88
N VAL A 15 7.62 0.50 12.66
CA VAL A 15 8.62 -0.49 12.30
C VAL A 15 8.11 -1.24 11.08
N VAL A 16 8.82 -1.13 9.96
CA VAL A 16 8.52 -1.91 8.75
C VAL A 16 8.65 -3.41 9.09
N PRO A 17 7.61 -4.23 8.87
CA PRO A 17 7.65 -5.65 9.20
C PRO A 17 8.78 -6.39 8.48
N HIS A 18 9.40 -7.36 9.17
CA HIS A 18 10.42 -8.20 8.57
C HIS A 18 9.86 -8.97 7.37
N GLY A 19 10.57 -8.92 6.24
CA GLY A 19 10.13 -9.58 5.00
C GLY A 19 9.21 -8.72 4.13
N ALA A 20 8.90 -7.48 4.53
CA ALA A 20 8.27 -6.53 3.62
C ALA A 20 9.15 -6.26 2.39
N PRO A 21 8.56 -6.08 1.19
CA PRO A 21 9.32 -5.69 0.01
C PRO A 21 10.11 -4.40 0.23
N SER A 22 11.24 -4.26 -0.47
CA SER A 22 12.17 -3.12 -0.29
C SER A 22 11.58 -1.75 -0.63
N TRP A 23 10.47 -1.71 -1.38
CA TRP A 23 9.75 -0.48 -1.71
C TRP A 23 8.78 -0.04 -0.61
N VAL A 24 8.49 -0.90 0.38
CA VAL A 24 7.64 -0.54 1.53
C VAL A 24 8.46 0.23 2.54
N THR A 25 8.01 1.43 2.89
CA THR A 25 8.64 2.29 3.90
C THR A 25 7.72 2.49 5.11
N ALA A 26 8.31 2.90 6.23
CA ALA A 26 7.56 3.24 7.45
C ALA A 26 6.53 4.35 7.21
N GLU A 27 6.92 5.38 6.45
CA GLU A 27 6.07 6.50 6.04
C GLU A 27 4.90 6.02 5.18
N LEU A 28 5.14 5.14 4.22
CA LEU A 28 4.06 4.59 3.38
C LEU A 28 3.06 3.76 4.19
N LEU A 29 3.53 2.99 5.18
CA LEU A 29 2.66 2.25 6.08
C LEU A 29 1.83 3.20 6.96
N GLU A 30 2.43 4.27 7.48
CA GLU A 30 1.73 5.29 8.26
C GLU A 30 0.67 6.02 7.43
N ASP A 31 1.01 6.46 6.22
CA ASP A 31 0.07 7.10 5.31
C ASP A 31 -1.08 6.18 4.93
N THR A 32 -0.79 4.89 4.75
CA THR A 32 -1.81 3.87 4.50
C THR A 32 -2.73 3.75 5.71
N LEU A 33 -2.20 3.65 6.93
CA LEU A 33 -3.02 3.62 8.13
C LEU A 33 -3.88 4.88 8.26
N ASN A 34 -3.31 6.07 8.13
CA ASN A 34 -4.02 7.34 8.23
C ASN A 34 -5.16 7.46 7.20
N THR A 35 -4.93 6.96 5.99
CA THR A 35 -5.90 7.00 4.90
C THR A 35 -7.05 6.02 5.13
N TRP A 36 -6.74 4.79 5.54
CA TRP A 36 -7.70 3.70 5.56
C TRP A 36 -8.38 3.52 6.92
N GLN A 37 -7.71 3.84 8.03
CA GLN A 37 -8.24 3.69 9.38
C GLN A 37 -9.67 4.26 9.57
N PRO A 38 -10.04 5.44 9.02
CA PRO A 38 -11.39 5.98 9.17
C PRO A 38 -12.49 5.18 8.47
N ARG A 39 -12.13 4.24 7.58
CA ARG A 39 -13.07 3.42 6.80
C ARG A 39 -13.30 2.04 7.39
N TYR A 40 -12.50 1.63 8.37
CA TYR A 40 -12.62 0.35 9.06
C TYR A 40 -13.23 0.55 10.44
N ALA A 41 -14.11 -0.38 10.83
CA ALA A 41 -14.73 -0.37 12.16
C ALA A 41 -13.76 -0.78 13.29
N HIS A 42 -12.67 -1.48 12.94
CA HIS A 42 -11.63 -1.90 13.86
C HIS A 42 -10.33 -1.12 13.61
N SER A 43 -9.47 -1.06 14.63
CA SER A 43 -8.12 -0.50 14.51
C SER A 43 -7.29 -1.35 13.54
N LEU A 44 -6.72 -0.71 12.52
CA LEU A 44 -5.78 -1.32 11.60
C LEU A 44 -4.40 -1.36 12.25
N THR A 45 -3.69 -2.45 11.99
CA THR A 45 -2.31 -2.68 12.41
C THR A 45 -1.35 -2.43 11.26
N VAL A 46 -0.05 -2.36 11.58
CA VAL A 46 1.00 -2.23 10.55
C VAL A 46 0.97 -3.41 9.57
N ASP A 47 0.62 -4.60 10.03
CA ASP A 47 0.46 -5.78 9.17
C ASP A 47 -0.74 -5.62 8.22
N ASP A 48 -1.86 -5.06 8.69
CA ASP A 48 -3.02 -4.77 7.84
C ASP A 48 -2.67 -3.73 6.75
N ALA A 49 -1.91 -2.69 7.11
CA ALA A 49 -1.44 -1.70 6.15
C ALA A 49 -0.51 -2.32 5.09
N LEU A 50 0.39 -3.21 5.50
CA LEU A 50 1.24 -3.97 4.59
C LEU A 50 0.39 -4.85 3.66
N GLU A 51 -0.62 -5.55 4.18
CA GLU A 51 -1.52 -6.39 3.38
C GLU A 51 -2.29 -5.58 2.33
N ILE A 52 -2.80 -4.40 2.70
CA ILE A 52 -3.47 -3.47 1.77
C ILE A 52 -2.52 -3.11 0.61
N LEU A 53 -1.29 -2.69 0.92
CA LEU A 53 -0.29 -2.32 -0.09
C LEU A 53 0.05 -3.49 -1.02
N LEU A 54 0.30 -4.69 -0.47
CA LEU A 54 0.59 -5.88 -1.26
C LEU A 54 -0.58 -6.32 -2.14
N THR A 55 -1.81 -6.11 -1.67
CA THR A 55 -3.01 -6.42 -2.45
C THR A 55 -3.17 -5.47 -3.62
N VAL A 56 -2.90 -4.17 -3.42
CA VAL A 56 -2.90 -3.17 -4.49
C VAL A 56 -1.78 -3.45 -5.51
N ALA A 57 -0.57 -3.77 -5.07
CA ALA A 57 0.53 -4.13 -5.97
C ALA A 57 0.16 -5.31 -6.88
N ARG A 58 -0.38 -6.40 -6.30
CA ARG A 58 -0.84 -7.57 -7.05
C ARG A 58 -1.95 -7.26 -8.04
N LEU A 59 -2.82 -6.29 -7.74
CA LEU A 59 -3.85 -5.84 -8.67
C LEU A 59 -3.21 -5.18 -9.90
N PHE A 60 -2.24 -4.29 -9.70
CA PHE A 60 -1.53 -3.64 -10.80
C PHE A 60 -0.73 -4.66 -11.63
N ASP A 61 0.00 -5.57 -11.00
CA ASP A 61 0.71 -6.66 -11.70
C ASP A 61 -0.26 -7.44 -12.61
N HIS A 62 -1.46 -7.77 -12.11
CA HIS A 62 -2.45 -8.50 -12.91
C HIS A 62 -2.98 -7.66 -14.08
N LEU A 63 -3.20 -6.36 -13.89
CA LEU A 63 -3.66 -5.46 -14.96
C LEU A 63 -2.62 -5.29 -16.06
N GLU A 64 -1.34 -5.18 -15.71
CA GLU A 64 -0.24 -5.08 -16.67
C GLU A 64 -0.08 -6.38 -17.50
N HIS A 65 -0.31 -7.55 -16.90
CA HIS A 65 -0.21 -8.83 -17.60
C HIS A 65 -1.41 -9.18 -18.49
N ARG A 66 -2.57 -8.54 -18.31
CA ARG A 66 -3.75 -8.79 -19.16
C ARG A 66 -3.60 -8.23 -20.58
N GLU A 67 -2.83 -7.15 -20.76
CA GLU A 67 -2.68 -6.51 -22.08
C GLU A 67 -1.74 -7.25 -23.05
N GLN A 68 -1.05 -8.30 -22.61
CA GLN A 68 -0.13 -9.09 -23.47
C GLN A 68 -0.78 -10.32 -24.12
N SER A 69 -2.07 -10.58 -23.89
CA SER A 69 -2.71 -11.86 -24.25
C SER A 69 -3.50 -11.88 -25.57
N ASP A 70 -3.71 -10.74 -26.24
CA ASP A 70 -4.78 -10.63 -27.26
C ASP A 70 -4.29 -10.45 -28.72
N ASP A 71 -3.03 -10.75 -29.07
CA ASP A 71 -2.50 -10.48 -30.44
C ASP A 71 -1.94 -11.71 -31.21
N GLU A 72 -2.16 -12.94 -30.76
CA GLU A 72 -1.55 -14.14 -31.39
C GLU A 72 -2.57 -15.11 -32.05
N GLU A 73 -3.59 -14.61 -32.75
CA GLU A 73 -4.53 -15.49 -33.49
C GLU A 73 -4.91 -15.05 -34.92
N LEU A 74 -4.01 -14.43 -35.70
CA LEU A 74 -4.25 -14.18 -37.13
C LEU A 74 -2.99 -14.33 -38.00
N SER A 75 -2.32 -15.47 -37.90
CA SER A 75 -1.37 -15.92 -38.93
C SER A 75 -1.45 -17.43 -39.15
N GLY A 76 -2.52 -17.86 -39.82
CA GLY A 76 -2.58 -19.18 -40.46
C GLY A 76 -1.74 -19.22 -41.74
N PRO A 77 -1.22 -20.38 -42.15
CA PRO A 77 -0.18 -20.48 -43.18
C PRO A 77 -0.70 -20.15 -44.59
N ARG A 78 0.20 -19.56 -45.39
CA ARG A 78 0.02 -19.13 -46.79
C ARG A 78 -0.42 -20.24 -47.74
#